data_AF-A0A0S8G9G5-F1
#
_entry.id   AF-A0A0S8G9G5-F1
#
_cell.length_a   1.000
_cell.length_b   1.000
_cell.length_c   1.000
_cell.angle_alpha   90.00
_cell.angle_beta   90.00
_cell.angle_gamma   90.00
#
_symmetry.space_group_name_H-M   'P 1'
#
loop_
_entity.id
_entity.type
_entity.pdbx_description
1 polymer ?
#
loop_
_entity_poly.entity_id
_entity_poly.type
_entity_poly.pdbx_seq_one_letter_code
_entity_poly.pdbx_strand_id
1 'polypeptide(L)'
;MSDILIAQNIVYDTIDTYLRKGALRVVPHPSHVFNERYSKLYVYYELYGITPDSGRLEVRYIVTDTAGVMISQITRFIDKQFESQAMNIGFDIQDFETGTYVLTVEVKSENNTFITQKQALFEIRRAVRKEVSYKNMPYYDQIEYFLSPKEYRMFQNLSEEGKKHYLDKFWRENDYFGIVQRFEEADMKYSQGAVTGHKTERGRIYVKYGKPDEITAYTIQYEESRPYEHWQYYNGDEFIFVDIHGTNEYVLVWTNVSDEVSQPTLYKYLPQDIQEAIRY
;
A
#
# COMPACT_ATOMS: atom_id res chain seq x y z
N MET A 1 19.76 -18.51 -29.11
CA MET A 1 18.90 -17.87 -28.10
C MET A 1 17.99 -16.88 -28.79
N SER A 2 16.71 -16.84 -28.41
CA SER A 2 15.76 -15.82 -28.90
C SER A 2 16.12 -14.43 -28.38
N ASP A 3 15.39 -13.41 -28.83
CA ASP A 3 15.42 -12.11 -28.17
C ASP A 3 14.82 -12.20 -26.76
N ILE A 4 15.28 -11.28 -25.91
CA ILE A 4 14.85 -11.15 -24.51
C ILE A 4 13.51 -10.42 -24.51
N LEU A 5 12.49 -11.06 -23.96
CA LEU A 5 11.19 -10.45 -23.71
C LEU A 5 11.15 -9.95 -22.27
N ILE A 6 11.07 -8.64 -22.10
CA ILE A 6 10.81 -8.03 -20.79
C ILE A 6 9.30 -8.02 -20.55
N ALA A 7 8.90 -8.51 -19.38
CA ALA A 7 7.52 -8.73 -19.00
C ALA A 7 7.21 -8.07 -17.66
N GLN A 8 5.98 -7.59 -17.51
CA GLN A 8 5.47 -7.08 -16.24
C GLN A 8 5.01 -8.21 -15.31
N ASN A 9 4.65 -9.38 -15.88
CA ASN A 9 4.18 -10.53 -15.13
C ASN A 9 4.40 -11.83 -15.92
N ILE A 10 4.71 -12.92 -15.20
CA ILE A 10 4.74 -14.30 -15.71
C ILE A 10 3.99 -15.18 -14.69
N VAL A 11 2.92 -15.84 -15.14
CA VAL A 11 2.11 -16.76 -14.33
C VAL A 11 1.94 -18.11 -15.03
N TYR A 12 1.73 -19.18 -14.26
CA TYR A 12 1.25 -20.44 -14.82
C TYR A 12 -0.18 -20.28 -15.33
N ASP A 13 -0.46 -20.80 -16.52
CA ASP A 13 -1.77 -20.66 -17.16
C ASP A 13 -2.23 -21.97 -17.78
N THR A 14 -3.51 -22.30 -17.55
CA THR A 14 -4.20 -23.46 -18.12
C THR A 14 -5.09 -23.07 -19.31
N ILE A 15 -5.16 -21.78 -19.66
CA ILE A 15 -6.02 -21.24 -20.70
C ILE A 15 -5.20 -20.92 -21.97
N ASP A 16 -5.64 -21.43 -23.11
CA ASP A 16 -4.93 -21.30 -24.39
C ASP A 16 -5.18 -19.93 -25.02
N THR A 17 -4.26 -18.98 -24.82
CA THR A 17 -4.30 -17.62 -25.39
C THR A 17 -3.02 -17.30 -26.16
N TYR A 18 -3.01 -16.26 -27.00
CA TYR A 18 -1.81 -15.85 -27.77
C TYR A 18 -0.62 -15.42 -26.90
N LEU A 19 -0.86 -15.13 -25.61
CA LEU A 19 0.17 -14.80 -24.61
C LEU A 19 0.82 -16.05 -23.99
N ARG A 20 0.34 -17.24 -24.37
CA ARG A 20 0.84 -18.52 -23.87
C ARG A 20 2.18 -18.87 -24.51
N LYS A 21 3.14 -19.20 -23.66
CA LYS A 21 4.46 -19.72 -23.99
C LYS A 21 4.67 -21.02 -23.21
N GLY A 22 4.27 -22.14 -23.81
CA GLY A 22 4.21 -23.44 -23.11
C GLY A 22 3.13 -23.45 -22.02
N ALA A 23 3.52 -23.65 -20.75
CA ALA A 23 2.60 -23.61 -19.59
C ALA A 23 2.52 -22.22 -18.91
N LEU A 24 3.17 -21.21 -19.47
CA LEU A 24 3.25 -19.87 -18.90
C LEU A 24 2.42 -18.88 -19.72
N ARG A 25 1.73 -17.97 -19.04
CA ARG A 25 1.26 -16.72 -19.64
C ARG A 25 2.24 -15.62 -19.31
N VAL A 26 2.89 -15.11 -20.35
CA VAL A 26 3.85 -14.01 -20.26
C VAL A 26 3.13 -12.75 -20.72
N VAL A 27 3.04 -11.74 -19.86
CA VAL A 27 2.45 -10.44 -20.24
C VAL A 27 3.58 -9.48 -20.57
N PRO A 28 3.84 -9.19 -21.85
CA PRO A 28 4.91 -8.29 -22.25
C PRO A 28 4.76 -6.93 -21.60
N HIS A 29 5.87 -6.22 -21.44
CA HIS A 29 5.86 -4.82 -21.04
C HIS A 29 6.52 -3.95 -22.11
N PRO A 30 5.86 -3.67 -23.25
CA PRO A 30 6.52 -3.16 -24.45
C PRO A 30 7.28 -1.83 -24.29
N SER A 31 6.95 -1.01 -23.29
CA SER A 31 7.68 0.22 -23.02
C SER A 31 9.07 -0.03 -22.44
N HIS A 32 9.28 -1.17 -21.76
CA HIS A 32 10.42 -1.43 -20.89
C HIS A 32 10.66 -0.34 -19.83
N VAL A 33 9.64 0.48 -19.51
CA VAL A 33 9.71 1.56 -18.52
C VAL A 33 8.97 1.14 -17.25
N PHE A 34 9.68 1.04 -16.14
CA PHE A 34 9.14 0.66 -14.84
C PHE A 34 9.07 1.88 -13.91
N ASN A 35 7.85 2.23 -13.48
CA ASN A 35 7.62 3.32 -12.55
C ASN A 35 7.40 2.82 -11.10
N GLU A 36 7.03 3.73 -10.21
CA GLU A 36 6.72 3.48 -8.79
C GLU A 36 5.85 2.24 -8.51
N ARG A 37 4.98 1.85 -9.45
CA ARG A 37 4.04 0.73 -9.28
C ARG A 37 4.69 -0.65 -9.43
N TYR A 38 5.92 -0.73 -9.94
CA TYR A 38 6.62 -1.98 -10.17
C TYR A 38 7.77 -2.15 -9.17
N SER A 39 7.72 -3.24 -8.39
CA SER A 39 8.83 -3.71 -7.56
C SER A 39 9.62 -4.83 -8.22
N LYS A 40 9.08 -5.47 -9.27
CA LYS A 40 9.73 -6.54 -9.99
C LYS A 40 9.62 -6.35 -11.50
N LEU A 41 10.64 -6.79 -12.22
CA LEU A 41 10.57 -7.05 -13.65
C LEU A 41 10.78 -8.53 -13.91
N TYR A 42 10.17 -9.04 -14.99
CA TYR A 42 10.35 -10.42 -15.41
C TYR A 42 10.97 -10.48 -16.80
N VAL A 43 11.70 -11.56 -17.03
CA VAL A 43 12.39 -11.83 -18.28
C VAL A 43 11.99 -13.20 -18.78
N TYR A 44 11.72 -13.29 -20.07
CA TYR A 44 11.47 -14.53 -20.79
C TYR A 44 12.33 -14.60 -22.05
N TYR A 45 12.88 -15.77 -22.36
CA TYR A 45 13.52 -16.06 -23.65
C TYR A 45 13.61 -17.57 -23.86
N GLU A 46 13.97 -17.99 -25.06
CA GLU A 46 14.12 -19.40 -25.42
C GLU A 46 15.55 -19.70 -25.86
N LEU A 47 16.08 -20.81 -25.34
CA LEU A 47 17.31 -21.43 -25.80
C LEU A 47 16.96 -22.50 -26.82
N TYR A 48 17.76 -22.60 -27.88
CA TYR A 48 17.60 -23.56 -28.97
C TYR A 48 18.96 -24.16 -29.30
N GLY A 49 18.96 -25.34 -29.92
CA GLY A 49 20.19 -26.00 -30.37
C GLY A 49 21.03 -26.55 -29.22
N ILE A 50 20.40 -26.88 -28.09
CA ILE A 50 21.08 -27.51 -26.96
C ILE A 50 21.28 -28.99 -27.30
N THR A 51 22.51 -29.52 -27.22
CA THR A 51 22.72 -30.97 -27.34
C THR A 51 22.43 -31.63 -25.99
N PRO A 52 21.39 -32.50 -25.86
CA PRO A 52 21.06 -33.09 -24.58
C PRO A 52 22.15 -34.04 -24.07
N ASP A 53 22.55 -33.88 -22.81
CA ASP A 53 23.50 -34.73 -22.09
C ASP A 53 23.35 -34.55 -20.57
N SER A 54 24.24 -35.16 -19.78
CA SER A 54 24.24 -35.06 -18.32
C SER A 54 24.85 -33.76 -17.78
N GLY A 55 25.29 -32.85 -18.66
CA GLY A 55 25.91 -31.59 -18.27
C GLY A 55 24.90 -30.46 -18.10
N ARG A 56 25.41 -29.32 -17.62
CA ARG A 56 24.63 -28.10 -17.38
C ARG A 56 25.12 -26.92 -18.22
N LEU A 57 24.23 -25.96 -18.38
CA LEU A 57 24.54 -24.61 -18.86
C LEU A 57 24.60 -23.67 -17.66
N GLU A 58 25.61 -22.82 -17.62
CA GLU A 58 25.65 -21.67 -16.71
C GLU A 58 25.02 -20.47 -17.42
N VAL A 59 24.00 -19.88 -16.81
CA VAL A 59 23.33 -18.68 -17.28
C VAL A 59 23.57 -17.56 -16.29
N ARG A 60 24.24 -16.49 -16.74
CA ARG A 60 24.47 -15.29 -15.95
C ARG A 60 23.55 -14.18 -16.44
N TYR A 61 22.87 -13.55 -15.50
CA TYR A 61 22.04 -12.37 -15.69
C TYR A 61 22.75 -11.20 -15.04
N ILE A 62 23.32 -10.31 -15.85
CA ILE A 62 24.12 -9.18 -15.39
C ILE A 62 23.35 -7.91 -15.71
N VAL A 63 23.03 -7.12 -14.69
CA VAL A 63 22.45 -5.80 -14.87
C VAL A 63 23.52 -4.75 -14.61
N THR A 64 23.71 -3.86 -15.59
CA THR A 64 24.57 -2.67 -15.44
C THR A 64 23.76 -1.40 -15.67
N ASP A 65 24.23 -0.28 -15.16
CA ASP A 65 23.82 1.04 -15.67
C ASP A 65 24.45 1.31 -17.06
N THR A 66 24.15 2.48 -17.64
CA THR A 66 24.74 2.92 -18.92
C THR A 66 26.23 3.28 -18.83
N ALA A 67 26.78 3.46 -17.63
CA ALA A 67 28.21 3.67 -17.41
C ALA A 67 28.99 2.35 -17.29
N GLY A 68 28.30 1.21 -17.26
CA GLY A 68 28.87 -0.12 -17.11
C GLY A 68 29.08 -0.54 -15.64
N VAL A 69 28.58 0.23 -14.67
CA VAL A 69 28.60 -0.16 -13.26
C VAL A 69 27.62 -1.30 -13.06
N MET A 70 28.11 -2.40 -12.50
CA MET A 70 27.28 -3.58 -12.21
C MET A 70 26.37 -3.31 -11.01
N ILE A 71 25.07 -3.47 -11.22
CA ILE A 71 24.01 -3.24 -10.24
C ILE A 71 23.56 -4.54 -9.60
N SER A 72 23.42 -5.59 -10.42
CA SER A 72 22.99 -6.90 -9.96
C SER A 72 23.57 -7.99 -10.84
N GLN A 73 23.83 -9.15 -10.25
CA GLN A 73 24.20 -10.35 -10.97
C GLN A 73 23.51 -11.57 -10.36
N ILE A 74 22.88 -12.38 -11.19
CA ILE A 74 22.30 -13.68 -10.80
C ILE A 74 22.89 -14.75 -11.70
N THR A 75 23.34 -15.86 -11.12
CA THR A 75 23.78 -17.04 -11.86
C THR A 75 22.80 -18.19 -11.64
N ARG A 76 22.44 -18.90 -12.70
CA ARG A 76 21.65 -20.15 -12.65
C ARG A 76 22.36 -21.24 -13.43
N PHE A 77 22.17 -22.49 -12.99
CA PHE A 77 22.61 -23.68 -13.70
C PHE A 77 21.39 -24.43 -14.24
N ILE A 78 21.41 -24.79 -15.52
CA ILE A 78 20.28 -25.39 -16.24
C ILE A 78 20.71 -26.74 -16.81
N ASP A 79 19.97 -27.81 -16.50
CA ASP A 79 20.22 -29.14 -17.04
C ASP A 79 19.91 -29.19 -18.55
N LYS A 80 20.75 -29.88 -19.32
CA LYS A 80 20.60 -30.02 -20.77
C LYS A 80 19.61 -31.15 -21.14
N GLN A 81 18.36 -31.04 -20.70
CA GLN A 81 17.36 -32.10 -20.90
C GLN A 81 16.71 -32.08 -22.29
N PHE A 82 16.54 -30.90 -22.89
CA PHE A 82 15.82 -30.72 -24.15
C PHE A 82 16.62 -29.89 -25.14
N GLU A 83 16.41 -30.12 -26.44
CA GLU A 83 17.05 -29.35 -27.52
C GLU A 83 16.67 -27.87 -27.55
N SER A 84 15.48 -27.57 -27.01
CA SER A 84 14.97 -26.21 -26.82
C SER A 84 14.35 -26.08 -25.44
N GLN A 85 14.62 -24.97 -24.75
CA GLN A 85 14.18 -24.73 -23.37
C GLN A 85 13.73 -23.28 -23.19
N ALA A 86 12.55 -23.10 -22.61
CA ALA A 86 12.03 -21.80 -22.21
C ALA A 86 12.64 -21.37 -20.87
N MET A 87 13.07 -20.13 -20.81
CA MET A 87 13.79 -19.56 -19.68
C MET A 87 13.03 -18.36 -19.13
N ASN A 88 12.87 -18.30 -17.81
CA ASN A 88 12.27 -17.15 -17.14
C ASN A 88 12.89 -16.84 -15.77
N ILE A 89 12.94 -15.55 -15.42
CA ILE A 89 13.44 -15.06 -14.14
C ILE A 89 12.75 -13.73 -13.77
N GLY A 90 12.58 -13.48 -12.48
CA GLY A 90 12.18 -12.17 -11.96
C GLY A 90 13.35 -11.50 -11.25
N PHE A 91 13.47 -10.18 -11.40
CA PHE A 91 14.43 -9.33 -10.68
C PHE A 91 13.67 -8.40 -9.77
N ASP A 92 14.17 -8.22 -8.56
CA ASP A 92 13.76 -7.12 -7.70
C ASP A 92 14.41 -5.83 -8.22
N ILE A 93 13.58 -4.82 -8.44
CA ILE A 93 13.98 -3.49 -8.95
C ILE A 93 13.49 -2.37 -8.04
N GLN A 94 13.07 -2.71 -6.81
CA GLN A 94 12.60 -1.72 -5.86
C GLN A 94 13.69 -0.71 -5.49
N ASP A 95 14.93 -1.20 -5.31
CA ASP A 95 16.08 -0.40 -4.90
C ASP A 95 16.89 0.19 -6.07
N PHE A 96 16.41 0.01 -7.32
CA PHE A 96 17.09 0.58 -8.48
C PHE A 96 16.74 2.06 -8.59
N GLU A 97 17.76 2.89 -8.74
CA GLU A 97 17.61 4.34 -8.93
C GLU A 97 16.95 4.65 -10.28
N THR A 98 16.44 5.88 -10.44
CA THR A 98 15.96 6.36 -11.74
C THR A 98 17.11 6.39 -12.73
N GLY A 99 16.95 5.68 -13.85
CA GLY A 99 18.01 5.54 -14.84
C GLY A 99 17.69 4.53 -15.92
N THR A 100 18.60 4.42 -16.87
CA THR A 100 18.58 3.38 -17.91
C THR A 100 19.56 2.28 -17.54
N TYR A 101 19.13 1.04 -17.74
CA TYR A 101 19.89 -0.15 -17.39
C TYR A 101 19.97 -1.11 -18.57
N VAL A 102 21.06 -1.88 -18.60
CA VAL A 102 21.32 -2.94 -19.56
C VAL A 102 21.25 -4.27 -18.81
N LEU A 103 20.30 -5.12 -19.18
CA LEU A 103 20.30 -6.53 -18.80
C LEU A 103 21.07 -7.31 -19.87
N THR A 104 22.15 -7.97 -19.46
CA THR A 104 22.89 -8.94 -20.27
C THR A 104 22.57 -10.35 -19.79
N VAL A 105 22.10 -11.21 -20.69
CA VAL A 105 21.97 -12.65 -20.47
C VAL A 105 23.10 -13.34 -21.19
N GLU A 106 24.02 -13.95 -20.44
CA GLU A 106 25.11 -14.76 -20.96
C GLU A 106 24.87 -16.23 -20.67
N VAL A 107 25.13 -17.08 -21.67
CA VAL A 107 25.04 -18.53 -21.54
C VAL A 107 26.39 -19.15 -21.86
N LYS A 108 26.85 -20.02 -20.96
CA LYS A 108 28.11 -20.75 -21.07
C LYS A 108 27.89 -22.24 -20.80
N SER A 109 28.78 -23.07 -21.34
CA SER A 109 28.89 -24.48 -20.95
C SER A 109 29.67 -24.62 -19.64
N GLU A 110 29.57 -25.78 -18.98
CA GLU A 110 30.36 -26.14 -17.78
C GLU A 110 31.88 -25.96 -17.95
N ASN A 111 32.42 -26.13 -19.15
CA ASN A 111 33.84 -25.89 -19.45
C ASN A 111 34.16 -24.40 -19.65
N ASN A 112 33.27 -23.50 -19.22
CA ASN A 112 33.34 -22.05 -19.37
C ASN A 112 33.46 -21.58 -20.85
N THR A 113 33.10 -22.45 -21.81
CA THR A 113 33.05 -22.06 -23.22
C THR A 113 31.82 -21.19 -23.43
N PHE A 114 32.04 -19.96 -23.91
CA PHE A 114 30.99 -19.00 -24.22
C PHE A 114 30.11 -19.52 -25.37
N ILE A 115 28.80 -19.57 -25.15
CA ILE A 115 27.84 -20.05 -26.16
C ILE A 115 27.16 -18.85 -26.84
N THR A 116 26.55 -17.97 -26.05
CA THR A 116 25.80 -16.83 -26.60
C THR A 116 25.54 -15.76 -25.54
N GLN A 117 25.25 -14.56 -26.01
CA GLN A 117 24.74 -13.47 -25.19
C GLN A 117 23.68 -12.65 -25.93
N LYS A 118 22.75 -12.07 -25.18
CA LYS A 118 21.85 -11.01 -25.65
C LYS A 118 21.74 -9.94 -24.58
N GLN A 119 21.38 -8.74 -25.03
CA GLN A 119 21.14 -7.60 -24.17
C GLN A 119 19.73 -7.06 -24.40
N ALA A 120 19.15 -6.51 -23.33
CA ALA A 120 17.92 -5.73 -23.38
C ALA A 120 18.05 -4.49 -22.50
N LEU A 121 17.54 -3.37 -23.00
CA LEU A 121 17.47 -2.11 -22.27
C LEU A 121 16.14 -2.03 -21.53
N PHE A 122 16.18 -1.50 -20.31
CA PHE A 122 14.99 -1.08 -19.57
C PHE A 122 15.29 0.21 -18.81
N GLU A 123 14.22 0.95 -18.49
CA GLU A 123 14.31 2.21 -17.78
C GLU A 123 13.54 2.13 -16.47
N ILE A 124 14.16 2.61 -15.40
CA ILE A 124 13.48 2.89 -14.13
C ILE A 124 13.14 4.37 -14.12
N ARG A 125 11.85 4.70 -14.05
CA ARG A 125 11.32 6.07 -13.88
C ARG A 125 10.61 6.20 -12.54
N ARG A 126 11.37 6.40 -11.47
CA ARG A 126 10.81 6.80 -10.18
C ARG A 126 10.51 8.29 -10.23
N ALA A 127 9.35 8.69 -9.71
CA ALA A 127 9.10 10.10 -9.49
C ALA A 127 10.03 10.54 -8.36
N VAL A 128 10.81 11.60 -8.55
CA VAL A 128 11.49 12.22 -7.42
C VAL A 128 10.40 12.72 -6.48
N ARG A 129 10.09 11.94 -5.43
CA ARG A 129 9.35 12.46 -4.30
C ARG A 129 10.22 13.56 -3.72
N LYS A 130 9.93 14.83 -4.03
CA LYS A 130 10.46 15.93 -3.22
C LYS A 130 10.11 15.58 -1.78
N GLU A 131 11.11 15.44 -0.92
CA GLU A 131 10.87 15.35 0.52
C GLU A 131 10.20 16.66 0.95
N VAL A 132 8.87 16.64 1.00
CA VAL A 132 8.11 17.72 1.62
C VAL A 132 8.26 17.49 3.12
N SER A 133 9.06 18.34 3.77
CA SER A 133 9.08 18.38 5.23
C SER A 133 7.87 19.18 5.70
N TYR A 134 7.05 18.57 6.55
CA TYR A 134 5.90 19.20 7.18
C TYR A 134 6.23 19.77 8.57
N LYS A 135 7.52 19.79 8.94
CA LYS A 135 7.98 20.27 10.24
C LYS A 135 7.53 21.73 10.44
N ASN A 136 6.95 22.02 11.60
CA ASN A 136 6.35 23.30 11.99
C ASN A 136 5.04 23.66 11.26
N MET A 137 4.49 22.77 10.44
CA MET A 137 3.15 22.97 9.89
C MET A 137 2.07 22.49 10.89
N PRO A 138 0.82 22.98 10.78
CA PRO A 138 -0.27 22.61 11.70
C PRO A 138 -0.48 21.10 11.84
N TYR A 139 -0.83 20.64 13.04
CA TYR A 139 -1.15 19.22 13.32
C TYR A 139 -0.02 18.22 13.03
N TYR A 140 1.19 18.68 12.70
CA TYR A 140 2.33 17.83 12.34
C TYR A 140 2.63 16.75 13.39
N ASP A 141 2.53 17.08 14.67
CA ASP A 141 2.79 16.15 15.78
C ASP A 141 1.52 15.42 16.27
N GLN A 142 0.34 15.73 15.73
CA GLN A 142 -0.96 15.20 16.18
C GLN A 142 -1.36 13.91 15.45
N ILE A 143 -0.48 12.90 15.52
CA ILE A 143 -0.68 11.62 14.85
C ILE A 143 -1.46 10.60 15.68
N GLU A 144 -1.84 10.95 16.91
CA GLU A 144 -2.41 10.02 17.90
C GLU A 144 -3.69 9.32 17.44
N TYR A 145 -4.49 9.97 16.61
CA TYR A 145 -5.73 9.40 16.06
C TYR A 145 -5.49 8.27 15.06
N PHE A 146 -4.29 8.21 14.47
CA PHE A 146 -3.94 7.26 13.41
C PHE A 146 -3.10 6.09 13.92
N LEU A 147 -2.78 6.06 15.21
CA LEU A 147 -1.94 5.04 15.83
C LEU A 147 -2.75 4.22 16.85
N SER A 148 -2.40 2.95 16.99
CA SER A 148 -2.91 2.16 18.11
C SER A 148 -2.38 2.73 19.45
N PRO A 149 -3.07 2.49 20.58
CA PRO A 149 -2.59 2.93 21.90
C PRO A 149 -1.20 2.40 22.27
N LYS A 150 -0.78 1.27 21.68
CA LYS A 150 0.56 0.71 21.87
C LYS A 150 1.60 1.48 21.05
N GLU A 151 1.32 1.71 19.77
CA GLU A 151 2.22 2.45 18.87
C GLU A 151 2.40 3.90 19.31
N TYR A 152 1.33 4.57 19.73
CA TYR A 152 1.43 5.93 20.23
C TYR A 152 2.30 6.01 21.49
N ARG A 153 2.18 5.05 22.42
CA ARG A 153 3.07 4.96 23.58
C ARG A 153 4.52 4.71 23.19
N MET A 154 4.77 3.90 22.16
CA MET A 154 6.14 3.70 21.64
C MET A 154 6.69 5.00 21.05
N PHE A 155 5.89 5.72 20.26
CA PHE A 155 6.25 7.02 19.69
C PHE A 155 6.60 8.05 20.78
N GLN A 156 5.79 8.15 21.84
CA GLN A 156 6.03 9.08 22.96
C GLN A 156 7.35 8.82 23.69
N ASN A 157 7.83 7.56 23.70
CA ASN A 157 9.07 7.15 24.36
C ASN A 157 10.33 7.29 23.47
N LEU A 158 10.21 7.73 22.22
CA LEU A 158 11.37 7.98 21.35
C LEU A 158 12.12 9.24 21.78
N SER A 159 13.41 9.31 21.46
CA SER A 159 14.16 10.58 21.54
C SER A 159 13.57 11.60 20.55
N GLU A 160 13.93 12.88 20.69
CA GLU A 160 13.45 13.93 19.78
C GLU A 160 13.88 13.66 18.32
N GLU A 161 15.09 13.15 18.11
CA GLU A 161 15.54 12.68 16.79
C GLU A 161 14.71 11.48 16.31
N GLY A 162 14.40 10.54 17.21
CA GLY A 162 13.56 9.38 16.92
C GLY A 162 12.14 9.77 16.52
N LYS A 163 11.51 10.71 17.24
CA LYS A 163 10.19 11.26 16.90
C LYS A 163 10.21 11.94 15.54
N LYS A 164 11.24 12.74 15.26
CA LYS A 164 11.40 13.39 13.94
C LYS A 164 11.44 12.35 12.82
N HIS A 165 12.28 11.33 12.95
CA HIS A 165 12.36 10.25 11.95
C HIS A 165 11.04 9.48 11.81
N TYR A 166 10.33 9.26 12.91
CA TYR A 166 9.02 8.63 12.89
C TYR A 166 7.99 9.46 12.12
N LEU A 167 7.91 10.77 12.42
CA LEU A 167 6.99 11.70 11.76
C LEU A 167 7.32 11.88 10.28
N ASP A 168 8.60 12.02 9.93
CA ASP A 168 9.05 12.07 8.53
C ASP A 168 8.61 10.80 7.79
N LYS A 169 8.71 9.62 8.42
CA LYS A 169 8.20 8.38 7.84
C LYS A 169 6.67 8.39 7.72
N PHE A 170 5.96 8.71 8.80
CA PHE A 170 4.50 8.75 8.85
C PHE A 170 3.93 9.64 7.74
N TRP A 171 4.45 10.85 7.57
CA TRP A 171 3.97 11.80 6.58
C TRP A 171 4.43 11.52 5.14
N ARG A 172 5.40 10.63 4.93
CA ARG A 172 5.71 10.08 3.58
C ARG A 172 4.71 9.02 3.13
N GLU A 173 4.01 8.41 4.08
CA GLU A 173 3.07 7.31 3.86
C GLU A 173 1.60 7.79 3.93
N ASN A 174 1.35 9.01 4.44
CA ASN A 174 0.02 9.57 4.65
C ASN A 174 -0.18 10.91 3.92
N ASP A 175 -1.42 11.22 3.53
CA ASP A 175 -1.80 12.50 2.94
C ASP A 175 -1.91 13.59 4.02
N TYR A 176 -0.83 14.35 4.18
CA TYR A 176 -0.77 15.45 5.16
C TYR A 176 -1.89 16.49 4.94
N PHE A 177 -2.10 16.97 3.71
CA PHE A 177 -3.08 18.03 3.45
C PHE A 177 -4.51 17.53 3.67
N GLY A 178 -4.81 16.30 3.25
CA GLY A 178 -6.10 15.67 3.53
C GLY A 178 -6.36 15.45 5.02
N ILE A 179 -5.32 15.18 5.82
CA ILE A 179 -5.45 15.08 7.29
C ILE A 179 -5.65 16.46 7.93
N VAL A 180 -4.88 17.47 7.54
CA VAL A 180 -5.05 18.86 8.03
C VAL A 180 -6.46 19.36 7.75
N GLN A 181 -6.97 19.12 6.53
CA GLN A 181 -8.34 19.50 6.17
C GLN A 181 -9.37 18.83 7.10
N ARG A 182 -9.17 17.56 7.47
CA ARG A 182 -10.06 16.87 8.42
C ARG A 182 -10.04 17.49 9.80
N PHE A 183 -8.86 17.91 10.29
CA PHE A 183 -8.75 18.65 11.55
C PHE A 183 -9.50 19.98 11.50
N GLU A 184 -9.25 20.78 10.47
CA GLU A 184 -9.89 22.10 10.32
C GLU A 184 -11.42 21.98 10.20
N GLU A 185 -11.90 21.01 9.44
CA GLU A 185 -13.33 20.74 9.31
C GLU A 185 -13.95 20.23 10.62
N ALA A 186 -13.24 19.37 11.35
CA ALA A 186 -13.68 18.90 12.65
C ALA A 186 -13.78 20.05 13.66
N ASP A 187 -12.78 20.92 13.68
CA ASP A 187 -12.73 22.10 14.54
C ASP A 187 -13.82 23.10 14.20
N MET A 188 -14.10 23.30 12.91
CA MET A 188 -15.18 24.18 12.47
C MET A 188 -16.56 23.64 12.85
N LYS A 189 -16.80 22.32 12.69
CA LYS A 189 -18.15 21.73 12.82
C LYS A 189 -18.49 21.29 14.24
N TYR A 190 -17.51 20.76 14.97
CA TYR A 190 -17.77 20.01 16.20
C TYR A 190 -17.22 20.67 17.46
N SER A 191 -16.64 21.88 17.37
CA SER A 191 -16.24 22.64 18.56
C SER A 191 -17.42 22.93 19.47
N GLN A 192 -17.24 22.68 20.77
CA GLN A 192 -18.28 22.79 21.79
C GLN A 192 -17.74 23.61 22.97
N GLY A 193 -18.23 24.85 23.13
CA GLY A 193 -17.73 25.76 24.15
C GLY A 193 -16.22 25.99 24.04
N ALA A 194 -15.47 25.56 25.07
CA ALA A 194 -14.01 25.65 25.11
C ALA A 194 -13.29 24.41 24.52
N VAL A 195 -14.02 23.34 24.20
CA VAL A 195 -13.47 22.11 23.63
C VAL A 195 -13.35 22.26 22.12
N THR A 196 -12.12 22.20 21.62
CA THR A 196 -11.81 22.22 20.19
C THR A 196 -12.40 20.99 19.50
N GLY A 197 -12.94 21.15 18.30
CA GLY A 197 -13.76 20.13 17.65
C GLY A 197 -13.10 18.76 17.49
N HIS A 198 -11.84 18.67 17.07
CA HIS A 198 -11.08 17.41 16.95
C HIS A 198 -10.92 16.66 18.28
N LYS A 199 -11.12 17.32 19.43
CA LYS A 199 -11.09 16.71 20.78
C LYS A 199 -12.44 16.18 21.24
N THR A 200 -13.52 16.47 20.51
CA THR A 200 -14.84 15.89 20.78
C THR A 200 -14.95 14.50 20.17
N GLU A 201 -15.89 13.65 20.62
CA GLU A 201 -16.05 12.30 20.07
C GLU A 201 -16.36 12.33 18.56
N ARG A 202 -17.26 13.23 18.11
CA ARG A 202 -17.57 13.41 16.68
C ARG A 202 -16.35 13.87 15.89
N GLY A 203 -15.64 14.90 16.39
CA GLY A 203 -14.46 15.41 15.68
C GLY A 203 -13.30 14.43 15.65
N ARG A 204 -13.09 13.66 16.72
CA ARG A 204 -12.09 12.59 16.80
C ARG A 204 -12.36 11.52 15.73
N ILE A 205 -13.61 11.05 15.62
CA ILE A 205 -14.01 10.08 14.59
C ILE A 205 -13.86 10.69 13.20
N TYR A 206 -14.26 11.95 13.00
CA TYR A 206 -14.08 12.66 11.72
C TYR A 206 -12.62 12.77 11.29
N VAL A 207 -11.70 13.07 12.21
CA VAL A 207 -10.27 13.14 11.91
C VAL A 207 -9.73 11.75 11.54
N LYS A 208 -10.05 10.74 12.35
CA LYS A 208 -9.54 9.37 12.19
C LYS A 208 -10.08 8.69 10.92
N TYR A 209 -11.39 8.66 10.74
CA TYR A 209 -12.08 7.92 9.68
C TYR A 209 -12.42 8.78 8.46
N GLY A 210 -12.34 10.10 8.60
CA GLY A 210 -12.74 11.05 7.57
C GLY A 210 -14.22 11.37 7.58
N LYS A 211 -14.63 12.12 6.57
CA LYS A 211 -16.02 12.54 6.41
C LYS A 211 -16.91 11.30 6.21
N PRO A 212 -17.98 11.12 7.01
CA PRO A 212 -18.95 10.05 6.76
C PRO A 212 -19.68 10.27 5.43
N ASP A 213 -20.06 9.17 4.80
CA ASP A 213 -20.77 9.17 3.54
C ASP A 213 -22.23 9.61 3.73
N GLU A 214 -22.84 9.16 4.83
CA GLU A 214 -24.18 9.56 5.25
C GLU A 214 -24.19 9.97 6.73
N ILE A 215 -24.91 11.06 7.03
CA ILE A 215 -25.22 11.47 8.40
C ILE A 215 -26.74 11.57 8.49
N THR A 216 -27.36 10.70 9.27
CA THR A 216 -28.78 10.81 9.62
C THR A 216 -28.91 11.40 11.01
N ALA A 217 -29.39 12.64 11.08
CA ALA A 217 -29.64 13.34 12.33
C ALA A 217 -31.11 13.19 12.73
N TYR A 218 -31.32 12.80 13.97
CA TYR A 218 -32.65 12.59 14.52
C TYR A 218 -32.84 13.50 15.73
N THR A 219 -33.88 14.33 15.67
CA THR A 219 -34.37 15.08 16.83
C THR A 219 -35.12 14.16 17.79
N ILE A 220 -35.50 14.65 18.97
CA ILE A 220 -36.26 13.86 19.96
C ILE A 220 -37.50 13.25 19.30
N GLN A 221 -37.59 11.92 19.24
CA GLN A 221 -38.69 11.17 18.64
C GLN A 221 -39.67 10.60 19.67
N TYR A 222 -39.15 10.20 20.84
CA TYR A 222 -39.89 9.65 21.98
C TYR A 222 -39.43 10.31 23.30
N GLU A 223 -40.27 10.32 24.34
CA GLU A 223 -39.97 10.98 25.63
C GLU A 223 -38.63 10.52 26.26
N GLU A 224 -38.26 9.26 26.07
CA GLU A 224 -37.03 8.68 26.62
C GLU A 224 -35.81 8.84 25.70
N SER A 225 -36.03 9.10 24.40
CA SER A 225 -34.94 9.25 23.42
C SER A 225 -34.25 10.61 23.54
N ARG A 226 -32.97 10.64 23.21
CA ARG A 226 -32.18 11.87 23.09
C ARG A 226 -31.82 12.14 21.63
N PRO A 227 -31.57 13.40 21.24
CA PRO A 227 -31.07 13.70 19.90
C PRO A 227 -29.82 12.86 19.60
N TYR A 228 -29.76 12.29 18.41
CA TYR A 228 -28.65 11.44 18.01
C TYR A 228 -28.32 11.60 16.52
N GLU A 229 -27.08 11.28 16.20
CA GLU A 229 -26.57 11.21 14.83
C GLU A 229 -26.09 9.78 14.54
N HIS A 230 -26.50 9.24 13.41
CA HIS A 230 -25.97 7.99 12.86
C HIS A 230 -25.10 8.33 11.66
N TRP A 231 -23.81 8.01 11.78
CA TRP A 231 -22.82 8.21 10.74
C TRP A 231 -22.52 6.86 10.09
N GLN A 232 -22.56 6.83 8.76
CA GLN A 232 -22.35 5.61 7.98
C GLN A 232 -21.27 5.84 6.92
N TYR A 233 -20.46 4.82 6.70
CA TYR A 233 -19.37 4.80 5.73
C TYR A 233 -19.56 3.64 4.75
N TYR A 234 -19.15 3.81 3.49
CA TYR A 234 -19.33 2.80 2.43
C TYR A 234 -18.62 1.47 2.72
N ASN A 235 -17.58 1.48 3.54
CA ASN A 235 -16.88 0.27 3.98
C ASN A 235 -17.69 -0.55 5.00
N GLY A 236 -18.86 -0.06 5.44
CA GLY A 236 -19.72 -0.67 6.43
C GLY A 236 -19.46 -0.21 7.87
N ASP A 237 -18.52 0.71 8.10
CA ASP A 237 -18.30 1.27 9.42
C ASP A 237 -19.47 2.19 9.81
N GLU A 238 -19.91 2.07 11.06
CA GLU A 238 -21.01 2.86 11.58
C GLU A 238 -20.73 3.39 12.99
N PHE A 239 -21.25 4.57 13.27
CA PHE A 239 -21.11 5.26 14.54
C PHE A 239 -22.43 5.94 14.92
N ILE A 240 -22.87 5.76 16.17
CA ILE A 240 -24.04 6.44 16.71
C ILE A 240 -23.59 7.32 17.86
N PHE A 241 -23.84 8.63 17.71
CA PHE A 241 -23.53 9.63 18.72
C PHE A 241 -24.81 10.20 19.32
N VAL A 242 -24.83 10.45 20.62
CA VAL A 242 -26.02 10.92 21.34
C VAL A 242 -25.71 12.17 22.16
N ASP A 243 -26.57 13.19 22.07
CA ASP A 243 -26.56 14.35 22.97
C ASP A 243 -27.43 14.08 24.19
N ILE A 244 -26.80 13.52 25.23
CA ILE A 244 -27.50 13.05 26.44
C ILE A 244 -28.12 14.23 27.23
N HIS A 245 -27.46 15.38 27.21
CA HIS A 245 -27.78 16.52 28.06
C HIS A 245 -28.54 17.64 27.32
N GLY A 246 -28.69 17.55 25.99
CA GLY A 246 -29.27 18.61 25.18
C GLY A 246 -28.35 19.83 25.05
N THR A 247 -27.05 19.64 25.27
CA THR A 247 -26.02 20.69 25.26
C THR A 247 -25.28 20.76 23.93
N ASN A 248 -25.71 19.97 22.94
CA ASN A 248 -25.01 19.72 21.68
C ASN A 248 -23.66 18.99 21.90
N GLU A 249 -23.48 18.36 23.06
CA GLU A 249 -22.31 17.56 23.42
C GLU A 249 -22.58 16.09 23.16
N TYR A 250 -22.29 15.68 21.92
CA TYR A 250 -22.53 14.32 21.45
C TYR A 250 -21.41 13.38 21.90
N VAL A 251 -21.79 12.28 22.53
CA VAL A 251 -20.87 11.19 22.91
C VAL A 251 -21.07 9.98 22.02
N LEU A 252 -19.98 9.27 21.69
CA LEU A 252 -20.06 8.01 20.96
C LEU A 252 -20.72 6.95 21.85
N VAL A 253 -21.89 6.48 21.45
CA VAL A 253 -22.66 5.46 22.20
C VAL A 253 -22.45 4.08 21.60
N TRP A 254 -22.53 3.94 20.28
CA TRP A 254 -22.37 2.65 19.62
C TRP A 254 -21.51 2.77 18.35
N THR A 255 -20.78 1.71 18.04
CA THR A 255 -20.06 1.49 16.79
C THR A 255 -19.82 0.00 16.57
N ASN A 256 -19.77 -0.42 15.31
CA ASN A 256 -19.37 -1.77 14.89
C ASN A 256 -17.85 -1.90 14.61
N VAL A 257 -17.08 -0.81 14.74
CA VAL A 257 -15.65 -0.79 14.48
C VAL A 257 -14.88 -1.36 15.67
N SER A 258 -14.08 -2.41 15.45
CA SER A 258 -13.39 -3.16 16.52
C SER A 258 -12.36 -2.35 17.30
N ASP A 259 -11.79 -1.32 16.67
CA ASP A 259 -10.76 -0.46 17.26
C ASP A 259 -11.34 0.70 18.07
N GLU A 260 -12.67 0.77 18.18
CA GLU A 260 -13.42 1.78 18.90
C GLU A 260 -14.31 1.13 19.97
N VAL A 261 -14.65 1.90 21.01
CA VAL A 261 -15.32 1.35 22.19
C VAL A 261 -16.74 1.89 22.27
N SER A 262 -17.70 0.99 22.11
CA SER A 262 -19.11 1.25 22.42
C SER A 262 -19.34 1.42 23.93
N GLN A 263 -20.40 2.14 24.30
CA GLN A 263 -20.81 2.36 25.68
C GLN A 263 -22.22 1.78 25.94
N PRO A 264 -22.35 0.45 26.21
CA PRO A 264 -23.65 -0.21 26.35
C PRO A 264 -24.57 0.37 27.44
N THR A 265 -23.99 0.95 28.49
CA THR A 265 -24.75 1.62 29.57
C THR A 265 -25.53 2.85 29.10
N LEU A 266 -25.18 3.40 27.92
CA LEU A 266 -25.81 4.56 27.31
C LEU A 266 -26.87 4.20 26.27
N TYR A 267 -27.07 2.91 25.92
CA TYR A 267 -28.07 2.49 24.93
C TYR A 267 -29.50 2.86 25.30
N LYS A 268 -29.78 3.03 26.61
CA LYS A 268 -31.08 3.51 27.12
C LYS A 268 -31.49 4.90 26.59
N TYR A 269 -30.57 5.67 26.01
CA TYR A 269 -30.86 6.99 25.42
C TYR A 269 -31.22 6.92 23.92
N LEU A 270 -31.12 5.74 23.31
CA LEU A 270 -31.50 5.48 21.92
C LEU A 270 -32.96 5.02 21.82
N PRO A 271 -33.64 5.24 20.68
CA PRO A 271 -34.93 4.63 20.38
C PRO A 271 -34.91 3.10 20.50
N GLN A 272 -36.04 2.49 20.85
CA GLN A 272 -36.12 1.05 21.12
C GLN A 272 -35.75 0.20 19.90
N ASP A 273 -36.20 0.59 18.71
CA ASP A 273 -35.89 -0.08 17.43
C ASP A 273 -34.37 -0.08 17.14
N ILE A 274 -33.69 1.03 17.41
CA ILE A 274 -32.23 1.11 17.30
C ILE A 274 -31.56 0.22 18.35
N GLN A 275 -32.04 0.24 19.60
CA GLN A 275 -31.51 -0.64 20.65
C GLN A 275 -31.64 -2.12 20.30
N GLU A 276 -32.72 -2.51 19.62
CA GLU A 276 -32.91 -3.87 19.14
C GLU A 276 -31.95 -4.19 17.98
N ALA A 277 -31.78 -3.29 17.01
CA ALA A 277 -30.89 -3.48 15.87
C ALA A 277 -29.41 -3.66 16.26
N ILE A 278 -28.92 -2.92 17.26
CA ILE A 278 -27.50 -2.91 17.65
C ILE A 278 -27.09 -4.03 18.62
N ARG A 279 -28.05 -4.84 19.10
CA ARG A 279 -27.81 -5.96 20.02
C ARG A 279 -27.59 -7.31 19.32
N TYR A 280 -27.84 -7.38 18.01
CA TYR A 280 -27.64 -8.56 17.17
C TYR A 280 -26.41 -8.41 16.28
#